data_AF-A0A0M0BUU0-F1
#
_entry.id   AF-A0A0M0BUU0-F1
#
_cell.length_a   1.000
_cell.length_b   1.000
_cell.length_c   1.000
_cell.angle_alpha   90.00
_cell.angle_beta   90.00
_cell.angle_gamma   90.00
#
_symmetry.space_group_name_H-M   'P 1'
#
loop_
_entity.id
_entity.type
_entity.pdbx_description
1 polymer ?
#
loop_
_entity_poly.entity_id
_entity_poly.type
_entity_poly.pdbx_seq_one_letter_code
_entity_poly.pdbx_strand_id
1 'polypeptide(L)'
;MATLTTPFLKGVTQAFGKPFLKVHHSFAILGVIFITLHPLFNAIERNLSVFVPRFDSWDLFWRLAGRPAFVLIYIAVFAAFLRAKTLKYWQAFHALMYAALLFEILHANLIGHDFENLAIMIILNVLFVVSLAGFAFKRYRSYQLKKKIHS
;
A
#
# COMPACT_ATOMS: atom_id res chain seq x y z
N MET A 1 -6.16 -2.73 1.17
CA MET A 1 -7.11 -3.50 2.00
C MET A 1 -7.42 -2.87 3.35
N ALA A 2 -6.45 -2.66 4.26
CA ALA A 2 -6.73 -2.04 5.57
C ALA A 2 -7.38 -0.63 5.46
N THR A 3 -6.97 0.12 4.45
CA THR A 3 -7.44 1.45 4.08
C THR A 3 -8.95 1.52 3.79
N LEU A 4 -9.48 0.50 3.10
CA LEU A 4 -10.87 0.42 2.64
C LEU A 4 -11.81 -0.19 3.68
N THR A 5 -11.29 -1.06 4.54
CA THR A 5 -12.11 -2.00 5.34
C THR A 5 -12.21 -1.64 6.81
N THR A 6 -11.36 -0.71 7.30
CA THR A 6 -11.44 -0.22 8.68
C THR A 6 -12.81 0.38 9.04
N PRO A 7 -13.53 1.09 8.12
CA PRO A 7 -14.90 1.52 8.40
C PRO A 7 -15.94 0.38 8.35
N PHE A 8 -15.61 -0.75 7.72
CA PHE A 8 -16.50 -1.87 7.43
C PHE A 8 -16.05 -3.18 8.10
N LEU A 9 -15.40 -3.11 9.27
CA LEU A 9 -14.86 -4.28 9.99
C LEU A 9 -15.91 -5.39 10.16
N LYS A 10 -17.16 -5.00 10.46
CA LYS A 10 -18.30 -5.91 10.59
C LYS A 10 -18.62 -6.58 9.25
N GLY A 11 -18.70 -5.81 8.16
CA GLY A 11 -18.98 -6.31 6.82
C GLY A 11 -17.90 -7.28 6.31
N VAL A 12 -16.63 -6.98 6.53
CA VAL A 12 -15.52 -7.89 6.17
C VAL A 12 -15.58 -9.18 6.98
N THR A 13 -15.83 -9.08 8.28
CA THR A 13 -15.92 -10.27 9.14
C THR A 13 -17.09 -11.16 8.73
N GLN A 14 -18.22 -10.57 8.34
CA GLN A 14 -19.39 -11.30 7.83
C GLN A 14 -19.13 -11.95 6.46
N ALA A 15 -18.51 -11.24 5.53
CA ALA A 15 -18.24 -11.76 4.18
C ALA A 15 -17.22 -12.91 4.17
N PHE A 16 -16.22 -12.87 5.05
CA PHE A 16 -15.13 -13.85 5.08
C PHE A 16 -15.24 -14.88 6.22
N GLY A 17 -16.21 -14.74 7.12
CA GLY A 17 -16.37 -15.60 8.30
C GLY A 17 -15.18 -15.59 9.28
N LYS A 18 -14.24 -14.65 9.12
CA LYS A 18 -12.99 -14.56 9.88
C LYS A 18 -12.75 -13.13 10.35
N PRO A 19 -12.08 -12.92 11.51
CA PRO A 19 -11.72 -11.58 11.97
C PRO A 19 -10.93 -10.81 10.91
N PHE A 20 -11.24 -9.52 10.76
CA PHE A 20 -10.59 -8.61 9.81
C PHE A 20 -9.06 -8.76 9.78
N LEU A 21 -8.40 -8.82 10.95
CA LEU A 21 -6.94 -8.93 11.03
C LEU A 21 -6.41 -10.20 10.35
N LYS A 22 -7.11 -11.34 10.44
CA LYS A 22 -6.71 -12.58 9.76
C LYS A 22 -6.80 -12.41 8.26
N VAL A 23 -7.92 -11.88 7.76
CA VAL A 23 -8.14 -11.63 6.33
C VAL A 23 -7.09 -10.65 5.80
N HIS A 24 -6.88 -9.53 6.49
CA HIS A 24 -5.90 -8.52 6.12
C HIS A 24 -4.49 -9.09 6.04
N HIS A 25 -4.04 -9.86 7.05
CA HIS A 25 -2.71 -10.46 7.01
C HIS A 25 -2.58 -11.50 5.89
N SER A 26 -3.60 -12.31 5.59
CA SER A 26 -3.54 -13.24 4.44
C SER A 26 -3.31 -12.49 3.13
N PHE A 27 -4.06 -11.43 2.86
CA PHE A 27 -3.84 -10.58 1.68
C PHE A 27 -2.49 -9.85 1.72
N ALA A 28 -2.05 -9.39 2.89
CA ALA A 28 -0.77 -8.72 3.03
C ALA A 28 0.41 -9.66 2.75
N ILE A 29 0.34 -10.91 3.22
CA ILE A 29 1.36 -11.94 2.96
C ILE A 29 1.44 -12.22 1.45
N LEU A 30 0.31 -12.46 0.79
CA LEU A 30 0.28 -12.66 -0.66
C LEU A 30 0.82 -11.44 -1.41
N GLY A 31 0.44 -10.23 -1.01
CA GLY A 31 0.95 -8.99 -1.60
C GLY A 31 2.46 -8.86 -1.45
N VAL A 32 3.01 -9.14 -0.25
CA VAL A 32 4.46 -9.12 0.01
C VAL A 32 5.18 -10.19 -0.82
N ILE A 33 4.60 -11.38 -0.99
CA ILE A 33 5.17 -12.42 -1.86
C ILE A 33 5.24 -11.90 -3.31
N PHE A 34 4.12 -11.42 -3.86
CA PHE A 34 4.09 -10.98 -5.26
C PHE A 34 4.99 -9.77 -5.53
N ILE A 35 5.00 -8.76 -4.66
CA ILE A 35 5.89 -7.60 -4.83
C ILE A 35 7.36 -7.95 -4.62
N THR A 36 7.67 -9.08 -3.98
CA THR A 36 9.04 -9.59 -3.87
C THR A 36 9.44 -10.36 -5.11
N LEU A 37 8.58 -11.25 -5.58
CA LEU A 37 8.83 -12.04 -6.78
C LEU A 37 8.94 -11.19 -8.03
N HIS A 38 8.13 -10.14 -8.18
CA HIS A 38 8.13 -9.26 -9.35
C HIS A 38 9.51 -8.66 -9.69
N PRO A 39 10.16 -7.87 -8.81
CA PRO A 39 11.50 -7.37 -9.06
C PRO A 39 12.58 -8.45 -8.95
N LEU A 40 12.35 -9.54 -8.22
CA LEU A 40 13.31 -10.65 -8.13
C LEU A 40 13.48 -11.35 -9.48
N PHE A 41 12.40 -11.66 -10.20
CA PHE A 41 12.47 -12.22 -11.54
C PHE A 41 13.17 -11.25 -12.50
N ASN A 42 12.84 -9.95 -12.44
CA ASN A 42 13.55 -8.92 -13.21
C ASN A 42 15.05 -8.84 -12.86
N ALA A 43 15.43 -9.06 -11.59
CA ALA A 43 16.82 -9.02 -11.15
C ALA A 43 17.63 -10.21 -11.68
N ILE A 44 17.02 -11.39 -11.74
CA ILE A 44 17.61 -12.61 -12.32
C ILE A 44 17.90 -12.38 -13.81
N GLU A 45 16.97 -11.75 -14.53
CA GLU A 45 17.12 -11.49 -15.96
C GLU A 45 18.08 -10.33 -16.29
N ARG A 46 18.19 -9.34 -15.40
CA ARG A 46 18.92 -8.09 -15.69
C ARG A 46 20.08 -7.87 -14.73
N ASN A 47 19.80 -7.42 -13.50
CA ASN A 47 20.75 -7.23 -12.40
C ASN A 47 20.05 -6.63 -11.16
N LEU A 48 20.78 -6.55 -10.05
CA LEU A 48 20.29 -6.02 -8.77
C LEU A 48 19.94 -4.53 -8.77
N SER A 49 20.26 -3.74 -9.81
CA SER A 49 19.89 -2.32 -9.84
C SER A 49 18.38 -2.09 -9.86
N VAL A 50 17.57 -3.11 -10.17
CA VAL A 50 16.10 -3.03 -10.13
C VAL A 50 15.54 -2.71 -8.74
N PHE A 51 16.33 -2.89 -7.67
CA PHE A 51 15.93 -2.53 -6.32
C PHE A 51 16.33 -1.10 -5.91
N VAL A 52 17.13 -0.40 -6.72
CA VAL A 52 17.69 0.91 -6.37
C VAL A 52 16.87 2.03 -7.03
N PRO A 53 16.25 2.94 -6.25
CA PRO A 53 15.54 4.09 -6.81
C PRO A 53 16.44 4.96 -7.68
N ARG A 54 15.88 5.48 -8.78
CA ARG A 54 16.58 6.33 -9.74
C ARG A 54 16.00 7.74 -9.73
N PHE A 55 16.88 8.74 -9.64
CA PHE A 55 16.52 10.16 -9.53
C PHE A 55 17.05 10.98 -10.70
N ASP A 56 17.46 10.33 -11.79
CA ASP A 56 18.10 10.95 -12.94
C ASP A 56 17.18 11.97 -13.65
N SER A 57 15.87 11.70 -13.68
CA SER A 57 14.87 12.62 -14.22
C SER A 57 13.50 12.40 -13.59
N TRP A 58 12.62 13.41 -13.72
CA TRP A 58 11.26 13.35 -13.20
C TRP A 58 10.45 12.21 -13.82
N ASP A 59 10.42 12.09 -15.16
CA ASP A 59 9.71 11.02 -15.86
C ASP A 59 10.24 9.63 -15.49
N LEU A 60 11.58 9.47 -15.46
CA LEU A 60 12.19 8.19 -15.15
C LEU A 60 11.90 7.75 -13.71
N PHE A 61 11.92 8.68 -12.75
CA PHE A 61 11.58 8.40 -11.36
C PHE A 61 10.17 7.80 -11.23
N TRP A 62 9.18 8.39 -11.90
CA TRP A 62 7.79 7.91 -11.83
C TRP A 62 7.58 6.60 -12.59
N ARG A 63 8.20 6.44 -13.77
CA ARG A 63 8.19 5.16 -14.50
C ARG A 63 8.79 4.05 -13.65
N LEU A 64 9.86 4.33 -12.91
CA LEU A 64 10.51 3.38 -12.02
C LEU A 64 10.02 3.48 -10.57
N ALA A 65 8.84 4.03 -10.30
CA ALA A 65 8.35 4.24 -8.95
C ALA A 65 8.11 2.93 -8.17
N GLY A 66 8.04 1.78 -8.85
CA GLY A 66 8.08 0.46 -8.20
C GLY A 66 9.32 0.25 -7.31
N ARG A 67 10.46 0.87 -7.65
CA ARG A 67 11.70 0.76 -6.86
C ARG A 67 11.59 1.47 -5.49
N PRO A 68 11.24 2.77 -5.40
CA PRO A 68 10.99 3.39 -4.11
C PRO A 68 9.78 2.78 -3.38
N ALA A 69 8.74 2.32 -4.09
CA ALA A 69 7.62 1.61 -3.48
C ALA A 69 8.07 0.36 -2.71
N PHE A 70 8.92 -0.46 -3.35
CA PHE A 70 9.49 -1.66 -2.75
C PHE A 70 10.19 -1.35 -1.42
N VAL A 71 11.03 -0.32 -1.39
CA VAL A 71 11.73 0.12 -0.16
C VAL A 71 10.74 0.53 0.92
N LEU A 72 9.74 1.35 0.59
CA LEU A 72 8.73 1.81 1.56
C LEU A 72 7.91 0.65 2.15
N ILE A 73 7.58 -0.34 1.33
CA ILE A 73 6.81 -1.51 1.77
C ILE A 73 7.61 -2.33 2.76
N TYR A 74 8.89 -2.59 2.47
CA TYR A 74 9.73 -3.32 3.41
C TYR A 74 9.94 -2.55 4.72
N ILE A 75 10.12 -1.22 4.69
CA ILE A 75 10.14 -0.39 5.90
C ILE A 75 8.85 -0.56 6.70
N ALA A 76 7.68 -0.49 6.06
CA ALA A 76 6.39 -0.66 6.71
C ALA A 76 6.19 -2.06 7.29
N VAL A 77 6.63 -3.10 6.59
CA VAL A 77 6.60 -4.50 7.04
C VAL A 77 7.50 -4.70 8.25
N PHE A 78 8.75 -4.22 8.21
CA PHE A 78 9.67 -4.29 9.35
C PHE A 78 9.12 -3.55 10.58
N ALA A 79 8.55 -2.36 10.39
CA ALA A 79 7.90 -1.63 11.48
C ALA A 79 6.72 -2.40 12.09
N ALA A 80 5.95 -3.14 11.27
CA ALA A 80 4.86 -3.98 11.75
C ALA A 80 5.35 -5.17 12.58
N PHE A 81 6.51 -5.78 12.25
CA PHE A 81 7.14 -6.80 13.08
C PHE A 81 7.64 -6.25 14.41
N LEU A 82 8.17 -5.03 14.42
CA LEU A 82 8.67 -4.37 15.62
C LEU A 82 7.56 -3.76 16.51
N ARG A 83 6.29 -3.83 16.10
CA ARG A 83 5.17 -3.20 16.82
C ARG A 83 5.06 -3.58 18.30
N ALA A 84 5.50 -4.79 18.65
CA ALA A 84 5.49 -5.28 20.03
C ALA A 84 6.47 -4.51 20.94
N LYS A 85 7.52 -3.93 20.35
CA LYS A 85 8.56 -3.15 21.06
C LYS A 85 8.38 -1.64 20.92
N THR A 86 7.71 -1.17 19.87
CA THR A 86 7.55 0.27 19.56
C THR A 86 6.09 0.65 19.29
N LEU A 87 5.27 0.68 20.36
CA LEU A 87 3.82 0.93 20.27
C LEU A 87 3.45 2.30 19.66
N LYS A 88 4.32 3.32 19.73
CA LYS A 88 3.98 4.69 19.32
C LYS A 88 4.17 4.99 17.83
N TYR A 89 5.14 4.37 17.16
CA TYR A 89 5.55 4.77 15.81
C TYR A 89 5.08 3.83 14.70
N TRP A 90 4.69 2.59 15.01
CA TRP A 90 4.28 1.61 13.99
C TRP A 90 3.14 2.11 13.10
N GLN A 91 2.21 2.91 13.63
CA GLN A 91 1.10 3.48 12.85
C GLN A 91 1.57 4.46 11.78
N ALA A 92 2.59 5.28 12.09
CA ALA A 92 3.17 6.23 11.17
C ALA A 92 3.93 5.51 10.04
N PHE A 93 4.72 4.49 10.39
CA PHE A 93 5.40 3.66 9.39
C PHE A 93 4.41 2.85 8.55
N HIS A 94 3.35 2.32 9.14
CA HIS A 94 2.31 1.63 8.38
C HIS A 94 1.57 2.57 7.43
N ALA A 95 1.50 3.87 7.72
CA ALA A 95 0.96 4.87 6.80
C ALA A 95 1.84 5.07 5.54
N LEU A 96 3.11 4.63 5.54
CA LEU A 96 3.93 4.62 4.32
C LEU A 96 3.32 3.75 3.22
N MET A 97 2.45 2.79 3.57
CA MET A 97 1.71 2.01 2.57
C MET A 97 0.86 2.87 1.64
N TYR A 98 0.40 4.05 2.06
CA TYR A 98 -0.32 4.98 1.17
C TYR A 98 0.60 5.59 0.11
N ALA A 99 1.84 5.94 0.49
CA ALA A 99 2.85 6.43 -0.44
C ALA A 99 3.33 5.32 -1.39
N ALA A 100 3.52 4.10 -0.86
CA ALA A 100 3.85 2.95 -1.69
C ALA A 100 2.75 2.65 -2.72
N LEU A 101 1.47 2.64 -2.31
CA LEU A 101 0.34 2.46 -3.22
C LEU A 101 0.30 3.53 -4.32
N LEU A 102 0.60 4.79 -3.98
CA LEU A 102 0.69 5.86 -4.98
C LEU A 102 1.79 5.56 -6.01
N PHE A 103 2.98 5.19 -5.53
CA PHE A 103 4.11 4.84 -6.40
C PHE A 103 3.81 3.63 -7.28
N GLU A 104 3.18 2.59 -6.73
CA GLU A 104 2.77 1.41 -7.49
C GLU A 104 1.76 1.74 -8.58
N ILE A 105 0.72 2.53 -8.26
CA ILE A 105 -0.30 2.92 -9.23
C ILE A 105 0.30 3.77 -10.35
N LEU A 106 1.18 4.73 -10.02
CA LEU A 106 1.84 5.54 -11.05
C LEU A 106 2.77 4.69 -11.91
N HIS A 107 3.57 3.82 -11.30
CA HIS A 107 4.43 2.87 -12.01
C HIS A 107 3.62 1.96 -12.95
N ALA A 108 2.52 1.38 -12.47
CA ALA A 108 1.69 0.48 -13.24
C ALA A 108 0.96 1.18 -14.40
N ASN A 109 0.43 2.40 -14.19
CA ASN A 109 -0.18 3.18 -15.28
C ASN A 109 0.85 3.61 -16.34
N LEU A 110 2.11 3.83 -15.97
CA LEU A 110 3.12 4.32 -16.91
C LEU A 110 3.81 3.21 -17.71
N ILE A 111 4.07 2.05 -17.10
CA ILE A 111 4.85 0.97 -17.71
C ILE A 111 4.36 -0.45 -17.39
N GLY A 112 3.22 -0.60 -16.70
CA GLY A 112 2.71 -1.91 -16.30
C GLY A 112 1.96 -2.62 -17.43
N HIS A 113 2.43 -3.80 -17.84
CA HIS A 113 1.78 -4.60 -18.88
C HIS A 113 0.34 -5.00 -18.54
N ASP A 114 0.04 -5.36 -17.29
CA ASP A 114 -1.32 -5.71 -16.88
C ASP A 114 -2.32 -4.53 -17.04
N PHE A 115 -1.83 -3.28 -17.02
CA PHE A 115 -2.65 -2.08 -17.17
C PHE A 115 -2.98 -1.78 -18.64
N GLU A 116 -2.41 -2.52 -19.59
CA GLU A 116 -2.91 -2.55 -20.97
C GLU A 116 -4.34 -3.11 -21.03
N ASN A 117 -4.74 -3.93 -20.06
CA ASN A 117 -6.13 -4.33 -19.88
C ASN A 117 -6.93 -3.22 -19.18
N LEU A 118 -7.85 -2.60 -19.92
CA LEU A 118 -8.68 -1.49 -19.45
C LEU A 118 -9.46 -1.81 -18.16
N ALA A 119 -9.99 -3.03 -18.04
CA ALA A 119 -10.75 -3.42 -16.85
C ALA A 119 -9.85 -3.47 -15.60
N ILE A 120 -8.65 -4.06 -15.72
CA ILE A 120 -7.67 -4.11 -14.63
C ILE A 120 -7.24 -2.69 -14.23
N MET A 121 -6.89 -1.87 -15.22
CA MET A 121 -6.49 -0.47 -15.00
C MET A 121 -7.58 0.30 -14.24
N ILE A 122 -8.85 0.23 -14.68
CA ILE A 122 -9.96 0.94 -14.03
C ILE A 122 -10.16 0.43 -12.60
N ILE A 123 -10.23 -0.90 -12.42
CA ILE A 123 -10.50 -1.50 -11.09
C ILE A 123 -9.43 -1.06 -10.09
N LEU A 124 -8.14 -1.15 -10.45
CA LEU A 124 -7.05 -0.83 -9.53
C LEU A 124 -6.96 0.67 -9.23
N ASN A 125 -7.18 1.53 -10.23
CA ASN A 125 -7.23 2.99 -10.00
C ASN A 125 -8.42 3.38 -9.11
N VAL A 126 -9.61 2.80 -9.31
CA VAL A 126 -10.77 3.06 -8.44
C VAL A 126 -10.48 2.59 -7.01
N LEU A 127 -9.94 1.38 -6.82
CA LEU A 127 -9.57 0.88 -5.50
C LEU A 127 -8.56 1.77 -4.79
N PHE A 128 -7.62 2.36 -5.54
CA PHE A 128 -6.68 3.35 -5.02
C PHE A 128 -7.37 4.63 -4.56
N VAL A 129 -8.22 5.23 -5.41
CA VAL A 129 -8.97 6.45 -5.07
C VAL A 129 -9.84 6.24 -3.83
N VAL A 130 -10.59 5.12 -3.77
CA VAL A 130 -11.43 4.80 -2.61
C VAL A 130 -10.57 4.59 -1.35
N SER A 131 -9.35 4.04 -1.49
CA SER A 131 -8.42 3.87 -0.36
C SER A 131 -7.96 5.21 0.20
N LEU A 132 -7.65 6.19 -0.66
CA LEU A 132 -7.29 7.55 -0.25
C LEU A 132 -8.48 8.28 0.39
N ALA A 133 -9.67 8.17 -0.22
CA ALA A 133 -10.89 8.76 0.32
C ALA A 133 -11.21 8.20 1.72
N GLY A 134 -11.09 6.88 1.91
CA GLY A 134 -11.27 6.23 3.20
C GLY A 134 -10.29 6.72 4.27
N PHE A 135 -9.03 6.94 3.90
CA PHE A 135 -8.01 7.51 4.80
C PHE A 135 -8.34 8.95 5.20
N ALA A 136 -8.64 9.81 4.23
CA ALA A 136 -9.00 11.21 4.45
C ALA A 136 -10.24 11.32 5.35
N PHE A 137 -11.28 10.53 5.05
CA PHE A 137 -12.51 10.47 5.84
C PHE A 137 -12.25 10.05 7.30
N LYS A 138 -11.45 9.00 7.52
CA LYS A 138 -11.05 8.56 8.88
C LYS A 138 -10.33 9.69 9.63
N ARG A 139 -9.40 10.38 8.96
CA ARG A 139 -8.62 11.46 9.57
C ARG A 139 -9.48 12.66 9.93
N TYR A 140 -10.39 13.05 9.04
CA TYR A 140 -11.37 14.10 9.25
C TYR A 140 -12.30 13.79 10.43
N ARG A 141 -12.89 12.59 10.48
CA ARG A 141 -13.76 12.17 11.60
C ARG A 141 -13.03 12.20 12.93
N SER A 142 -11.78 11.73 12.97
CA SER A 142 -10.96 11.73 14.18
C SER A 142 -10.65 13.16 14.67
N TYR A 143 -10.43 14.10 13.74
CA TYR A 143 -10.23 15.51 14.07
C TYR A 143 -11.51 16.13 14.67
N GLN A 144 -12.66 15.89 14.05
CA GLN A 144 -13.94 16.41 14.55
C GLN A 144 -14.31 15.88 15.94
N LEU A 145 -14.04 14.60 16.21
CA LEU A 145 -14.25 14.02 17.55
C LEU A 145 -13.34 14.67 18.60
N LYS A 146 -12.06 14.90 18.29
CA LYS A 146 -11.15 15.60 19.21
C LYS A 146 -11.61 17.03 19.47
N LYS A 147 -12.07 17.74 18.44
CA LYS A 147 -12.61 19.10 18.56
C LYS A 147 -13.81 19.13 19.53
N LYS A 148 -14.75 18.18 19.44
CA LYS A 148 -15.92 18.08 20.33
C LYS A 148 -15.59 17.75 21.79
N ILE A 149 -14.47 17.05 22.05
CA ILE A 149 -14.05 16.71 23.42
C ILE A 149 -13.37 17.89 24.12
N HIS A 150 -12.77 18.81 23.35
CA HIS A 150 -12.05 19.98 23.86
C HIS A 150 -12.83 21.29 23.71
N SER A 151 -14.11 21.22 23.31
CA SER A 151 -15.07 22.33 23.25
C SER A 151 -16.05 22.22 24.40
#